data_AF-A0A847AZ08-F1
#
_entry.id   AF-A0A847AZ08-F1
#
_cell.length_a   1.000
_cell.length_b   1.000
_cell.length_c   1.000
_cell.angle_alpha   90.00
_cell.angle_beta   90.00
_cell.angle_gamma   90.00
#
_symmetry.space_group_name_H-M   'P 1'
#
loop_
_entity.id
_entity.type
_entity.pdbx_description
1 polymer ?
#
loop_
_entity_poly.entity_id
_entity_poly.type
_entity_poly.pdbx_seq_one_letter_code
_entity_poly.pdbx_strand_id
1 'polypeptide(L)'
;MVRCLLAIFIPLGADEAYYYVYTLNPSLSYFDLPPMVALVGSVIPFLTGIASPFALRLLPLILFSLTLFVFYKFCLLYMEEKKALFATGVFGAIPMFFISGSALMPDSPLIFFWVLSLYLFKKNIDNPTNKG
;
A
#
# COMPACT_ATOMS: atom_id res chain seq x y z
N MET A 1 3.69 -11.28 8.33
CA MET A 1 4.67 -12.39 8.34
C MET A 1 4.71 -13.17 7.03
N VAL A 2 3.64 -13.84 6.60
CA VAL A 2 3.64 -14.65 5.35
C VAL A 2 4.11 -13.85 4.12
N ARG A 3 3.65 -12.60 3.99
CA ARG A 3 4.00 -11.72 2.86
C ARG A 3 5.48 -11.33 2.80
N CYS A 4 6.12 -11.16 3.96
CA CYS A 4 7.55 -10.86 4.02
C CYS A 4 8.38 -12.03 3.48
N LEU A 5 7.97 -13.28 3.79
CA LEU A 5 8.61 -14.48 3.25
C LEU A 5 8.46 -14.55 1.73
N LEU A 6 7.24 -14.34 1.21
CA LEU A 6 7.00 -14.32 -0.23
C LEU A 6 7.82 -13.25 -0.95
N ALA A 7 7.94 -12.06 -0.36
CA ALA A 7 8.72 -10.96 -0.92
C ALA A 7 10.22 -11.28 -1.06
N ILE A 8 10.76 -12.17 -0.21
CA ILE A 8 12.17 -12.58 -0.23
C ILE A 8 12.42 -13.71 -1.24
N PHE A 9 11.54 -14.72 -1.28
CA PHE A 9 11.77 -15.94 -2.05
C PHE A 9 11.28 -15.88 -3.51
N ILE A 10 10.32 -15.02 -3.82
CA ILE A 10 9.75 -14.92 -5.17
C ILE A 10 10.59 -13.92 -5.99
N PRO A 11 11.09 -14.29 -7.20
CA PRO A 11 11.76 -13.34 -8.09
C PRO A 11 10.79 -12.23 -8.54
N LEU A 12 11.27 -11.13 -9.11
CA LEU A 12 10.36 -10.12 -9.68
C LEU A 12 9.54 -10.72 -10.80
N GLY A 13 8.24 -10.42 -10.80
CA GLY A 13 7.41 -10.60 -12.00
C GLY A 13 7.80 -9.60 -13.10
N ALA A 14 7.35 -9.87 -14.33
CA ALA A 14 7.57 -8.96 -15.47
C ALA A 14 7.05 -7.53 -15.16
N ASP A 15 5.90 -7.42 -14.50
CA ASP A 15 5.30 -6.14 -14.14
C ASP A 15 6.15 -5.37 -13.13
N GLU A 16 6.65 -6.03 -12.09
CA GLU A 16 7.48 -5.39 -11.06
C GLU A 16 8.82 -4.91 -11.64
N ALA A 17 9.42 -5.71 -12.53
CA ALA A 17 10.66 -5.34 -13.20
C ALA A 17 10.43 -4.14 -14.14
N TYR A 18 9.29 -4.13 -14.84
CA TYR A 18 8.88 -3.01 -15.68
C TYR A 18 8.67 -1.73 -14.88
N TYR A 19 7.98 -1.80 -13.73
CA TYR A 19 7.80 -0.66 -12.84
C TYR A 19 9.13 -0.15 -12.27
N TYR A 20 10.08 -1.04 -11.99
CA TYR A 20 11.42 -0.62 -11.57
C TYR A 20 12.18 0.13 -12.68
N VAL A 21 12.16 -0.37 -13.92
CA VAL A 21 12.79 0.32 -15.06
C VAL A 21 12.15 1.69 -15.31
N TYR A 22 10.83 1.81 -15.13
CA TYR A 22 10.12 3.08 -15.19
C TYR A 22 10.65 4.10 -14.15
N THR A 23 11.08 3.63 -12.97
CA THR A 23 11.69 4.51 -11.96
C THR A 23 13.03 5.09 -12.38
N LEU A 24 13.79 4.37 -13.22
CA LEU A 24 15.10 4.78 -13.70
C LEU A 24 15.01 5.75 -14.89
N ASN A 25 13.95 5.64 -15.68
CA ASN A 25 13.74 6.45 -16.89
C ASN A 25 12.38 7.17 -16.82
N PRO A 26 12.20 8.12 -15.88
CA PRO A 26 10.95 8.88 -15.81
C PRO A 26 10.78 9.68 -17.09
N SER A 27 9.75 9.36 -17.86
CA SER A 27 9.38 10.13 -19.05
C SER A 27 7.90 10.50 -19.00
N LEU A 28 7.57 11.68 -19.50
CA LEU A 28 6.18 12.17 -19.60
C LEU A 28 5.33 11.36 -20.59
N SER A 29 5.96 10.52 -21.42
CA SER A 29 5.30 9.73 -22.46
C SER A 29 4.72 8.40 -21.94
N TYR A 30 4.96 8.03 -20.68
CA TYR A 30 4.34 6.85 -20.07
C TYR A 30 2.92 7.18 -19.58
N PHE A 31 1.98 7.29 -20.50
CA PHE A 31 0.58 7.64 -20.19
C PHE A 31 -0.19 6.55 -19.44
N ASP A 32 0.25 5.29 -19.53
CA ASP A 32 -0.46 4.13 -18.99
C ASP A 32 -0.04 3.78 -17.54
N LEU A 33 0.94 4.49 -16.96
CA LEU A 33 1.49 4.17 -15.64
C LEU A 33 1.21 5.28 -14.61
N PRO A 34 0.56 4.94 -13.47
CA PRO A 34 0.38 5.90 -12.40
C PRO A 34 1.75 6.33 -11.83
N PRO A 35 2.05 7.65 -11.71
CA PRO A 35 3.35 8.12 -11.20
C PRO A 35 3.65 7.63 -9.78
N MET A 36 2.60 7.32 -9.00
CA MET A 36 2.73 6.73 -7.67
C MET A 36 3.48 5.40 -7.66
N VAL A 37 3.39 4.56 -8.70
CA VAL A 37 4.14 3.29 -8.73
C VAL A 37 5.64 3.54 -8.85
N ALA A 38 6.05 4.55 -9.61
CA ALA A 38 7.45 4.95 -9.70
C ALA A 38 7.97 5.54 -8.40
N LEU A 39 7.18 6.37 -7.72
CA LEU A 39 7.55 6.91 -6.42
C LEU A 39 7.72 5.79 -5.40
N VAL A 40 6.75 4.87 -5.31
CA VAL A 40 6.82 3.75 -4.37
C VAL A 40 8.00 2.82 -4.69
N GLY A 41 8.27 2.53 -5.96
CA GLY A 41 9.39 1.69 -6.38
C GLY A 41 10.76 2.33 -6.20
N SER A 42 10.86 3.66 -6.25
CA SER A 42 12.15 4.38 -6.21
C SER A 42 12.63 4.74 -4.80
N VAL A 43 11.73 4.95 -3.84
CA VAL A 43 12.09 5.46 -2.50
C VAL A 43 13.12 4.57 -1.79
N ILE A 44 12.91 3.26 -1.74
CA ILE A 44 13.83 2.36 -1.01
C ILE A 44 15.17 2.22 -1.74
N PRO A 45 15.22 1.98 -3.07
CA PRO A 45 16.48 2.02 -3.80
C PRO A 45 17.21 3.36 -3.71
N PHE A 46 16.50 4.48 -3.70
CA PHE A 46 17.09 5.81 -3.54
C PHE A 46 17.73 6.00 -2.17
N LEU A 47 17.08 5.52 -1.10
CA LEU A 47 17.59 5.64 0.27
C LEU A 47 18.72 4.66 0.58
N THR A 48 18.67 3.45 0.03
CA THR A 48 19.59 2.36 0.39
C THR A 48 20.67 2.10 -0.65
N GLY A 49 20.50 2.57 -1.87
CA GLY A 49 21.33 2.22 -3.03
C GLY A 49 21.14 0.79 -3.53
N ILE A 50 20.21 0.02 -2.95
CA ILE A 50 20.03 -1.40 -3.22
C ILE A 50 18.73 -1.63 -4.00
N ALA A 51 18.84 -2.25 -5.17
CA ALA A 51 17.71 -2.62 -6.03
C ALA A 51 17.49 -4.14 -6.03
N SER A 52 17.13 -4.68 -4.87
CA SER A 52 16.77 -6.10 -4.72
C SER A 52 15.24 -6.29 -4.79
N PRO A 53 14.75 -7.51 -5.11
CA PRO A 53 13.32 -7.85 -5.04
C PRO A 53 12.64 -7.42 -3.74
N PHE A 54 13.32 -7.66 -2.62
CA PHE A 54 12.83 -7.30 -1.30
C PHE A 54 12.82 -5.79 -1.10
N ALA A 55 13.87 -5.07 -1.53
CA ALA A 55 13.94 -3.62 -1.41
C ALA A 55 12.79 -2.92 -2.14
N LEU A 56 12.45 -3.40 -3.34
CA LEU A 56 11.35 -2.86 -4.16
C LEU A 56 9.96 -3.14 -3.56
N ARG A 57 9.80 -4.27 -2.87
CA ARG A 57 8.55 -4.66 -2.19
C ARG A 57 8.41 -4.09 -0.79
N LEU A 58 9.49 -3.55 -0.20
CA LEU A 58 9.51 -3.08 1.18
C LEU A 58 8.53 -1.92 1.41
N LEU A 59 8.49 -0.93 0.50
CA LEU A 59 7.57 0.19 0.64
C LEU A 59 6.09 -0.21 0.41
N PRO A 60 5.73 -1.04 -0.59
CA PRO A 60 4.41 -1.65 -0.68
C PRO A 60 3.97 -2.40 0.59
N LEU A 61 4.88 -3.16 1.22
CA LEU A 61 4.61 -3.87 2.48
C LEU A 61 4.32 -2.88 3.64
N ILE A 62 5.06 -1.79 3.73
CA ILE A 62 4.85 -0.73 4.72
C ILE A 62 3.49 -0.05 4.48
N LEU A 63 3.21 0.36 3.23
CA LEU A 63 1.94 1.00 2.86
C LEU A 63 0.74 0.10 3.15
N PHE A 64 0.84 -1.20 2.86
CA PHE A 64 -0.23 -2.12 3.19
C PHE A 64 -0.43 -2.28 4.70
N SER A 65 0.66 -2.32 5.48
CA SER A 65 0.57 -2.39 6.94
C SER A 65 -0.11 -1.14 7.51
N LEU A 66 0.20 0.04 6.97
CA LEU A 66 -0.50 1.28 7.28
C LEU A 66 -1.96 1.25 6.85
N THR A 67 -2.26 0.67 5.68
CA THR A 67 -3.65 0.48 5.19
C THR A 67 -4.47 -0.34 6.18
N LEU A 68 -3.95 -1.47 6.67
CA LEU A 68 -4.62 -2.28 7.69
C LEU A 68 -4.84 -1.49 8.99
N PHE A 69 -3.85 -0.71 9.41
CA PHE A 69 -3.96 0.10 10.61
C PHE A 69 -5.05 1.17 10.48
N VAL A 70 -5.10 1.89 9.36
CA VAL A 70 -6.13 2.90 9.11
C VAL A 70 -7.50 2.26 8.93
N PHE A 71 -7.57 1.11 8.25
CA PHE A 71 -8.82 0.34 8.13
C PHE A 71 -9.34 -0.12 9.49
N TYR A 72 -8.47 -0.59 10.37
CA TYR A 72 -8.82 -0.91 11.75
C TYR A 72 -9.40 0.30 12.50
N LYS A 73 -8.75 1.47 12.39
CA LYS A 73 -9.26 2.72 12.97
C LYS A 73 -10.60 3.13 12.38
N PHE A 74 -10.81 2.91 11.09
CA PHE A 74 -12.11 3.13 10.44
C PHE A 74 -13.19 2.20 10.99
N CYS A 75 -12.90 0.90 11.13
CA CYS A 75 -13.85 -0.05 11.71
C CYS A 75 -14.23 0.32 13.15
N LEU A 76 -13.28 0.78 13.97
CA LEU A 76 -13.54 1.22 15.35
C LEU A 76 -14.55 2.38 15.45
N LEU A 77 -14.80 3.13 14.37
CA LEU A 77 -15.85 4.16 14.34
C LEU A 77 -17.27 3.58 14.31
N TYR A 78 -17.43 2.29 13.96
CA TYR A 78 -18.73 1.64 13.77
C TYR A 78 -18.95 0.41 14.64
N MET A 79 -17.89 -0.22 15.15
CA MET A 79 -17.98 -1.49 15.85
C MET A 79 -16.97 -1.61 16.99
N GLU A 80 -17.26 -2.54 17.90
CA GLU A 80 -16.40 -2.89 19.03
C GLU A 80 -15.02 -3.43 18.58
N GLU A 81 -14.03 -3.30 19.46
CA GLU A 81 -12.62 -3.63 19.19
C GLU A 81 -12.40 -5.03 18.61
N LYS A 82 -13.03 -6.06 19.21
CA LYS A 82 -12.90 -7.45 18.75
C LYS A 82 -13.43 -7.65 17.33
N LYS A 83 -14.55 -7.02 17.00
CA LYS A 83 -15.17 -7.10 15.67
C LYS A 83 -14.33 -6.33 14.64
N ALA A 84 -13.78 -5.17 15.03
CA ALA A 84 -12.88 -4.38 14.18
C ALA A 84 -11.57 -5.13 13.88
N LEU A 85 -10.98 -5.80 14.87
CA LEU A 85 -9.79 -6.65 14.68
C LEU A 85 -10.09 -7.81 13.73
N PHE A 86 -11.22 -8.49 13.94
CA PHE A 86 -11.64 -9.59 13.07
C PHE A 86 -11.88 -9.12 11.62
N ALA A 87 -12.61 -8.01 11.42
CA ALA A 87 -12.84 -7.42 10.11
C ALA A 87 -11.53 -7.03 9.40
N THR A 88 -10.58 -6.45 10.14
CA THR A 88 -9.25 -6.11 9.60
C THR A 88 -8.46 -7.36 9.20
N GLY A 89 -8.52 -8.42 10.01
CA GLY A 89 -7.92 -9.71 9.69
C GLY A 89 -8.50 -10.32 8.42
N VAL A 90 -9.83 -10.30 8.28
CA VAL A 90 -10.52 -10.76 7.06
C VAL A 90 -10.10 -9.93 5.85
N PHE A 91 -10.09 -8.59 5.97
CA PHE A 91 -9.66 -7.70 4.89
C PHE A 91 -8.23 -8.01 4.41
N GLY A 92 -7.30 -8.25 5.34
CA GLY A 92 -5.94 -8.65 5.01
C GLY A 92 -5.79 -10.08 4.47
N ALA A 93 -6.76 -10.96 4.74
CA ALA A 93 -6.76 -12.34 4.27
C ALA A 93 -7.37 -12.51 2.86
N ILE A 94 -8.13 -11.52 2.37
CA ILE A 94 -8.68 -11.54 1.01
C ILE A 94 -7.52 -11.61 0.01
N PRO A 95 -7.51 -12.60 -0.92
CA PRO A 95 -6.39 -12.82 -1.83
C PRO A 95 -5.99 -11.60 -2.66
N MET A 96 -6.99 -10.83 -3.12
CA MET A 96 -6.76 -9.61 -3.90
C MET A 96 -5.93 -8.58 -3.13
N PHE A 97 -6.30 -8.28 -1.88
CA PHE A 97 -5.55 -7.37 -1.01
C PHE A 97 -4.24 -7.95 -0.52
N PHE A 98 -4.15 -9.28 -0.46
CA PHE A 98 -2.91 -9.95 -0.13
C PHE A 98 -1.84 -9.77 -1.19
N ILE A 99 -2.21 -9.94 -2.46
CA ILE A 99 -1.29 -9.78 -3.60
C ILE A 99 -0.89 -8.32 -3.77
N SER A 100 -1.86 -7.40 -3.77
CA SER A 100 -1.60 -5.97 -3.93
C SER A 100 -0.75 -5.37 -2.81
N GLY A 101 -0.77 -5.97 -1.62
CA GLY A 101 0.07 -5.58 -0.49
C GLY A 101 1.44 -6.24 -0.43
N SER A 102 1.77 -7.14 -1.36
CA SER A 102 3.02 -7.93 -1.35
C SER A 102 3.93 -7.67 -2.55
N ALA A 103 3.36 -7.29 -3.69
CA ALA A 103 4.08 -6.97 -4.91
C ALA A 103 4.20 -5.45 -5.10
N LEU A 104 5.20 -5.01 -5.88
CA LEU A 104 5.26 -3.62 -6.34
C LEU A 104 4.15 -3.41 -7.38
N MET A 105 3.03 -2.83 -6.95
CA MET A 105 1.87 -2.57 -7.81
C MET A 105 1.31 -1.17 -7.52
N PRO A 106 0.67 -0.52 -8.50
CA PRO A 106 0.00 0.77 -8.27
C PRO A 106 -1.17 0.65 -7.28
N ASP A 107 -1.69 -0.55 -7.05
CA ASP A 107 -2.82 -0.81 -6.16
C ASP A 107 -2.52 -0.53 -4.68
N SER A 108 -1.29 -0.79 -4.21
CA SER A 108 -0.92 -0.60 -2.80
C SER A 108 -1.10 0.85 -2.33
N PRO A 109 -0.52 1.88 -3.01
CA PRO A 109 -0.78 3.27 -2.64
C PRO A 109 -2.23 3.69 -2.88
N LEU A 110 -2.88 3.19 -3.94
CA LEU A 110 -4.28 3.50 -4.24
C LEU A 110 -5.20 3.12 -3.09
N ILE A 111 -5.14 1.86 -2.62
CA ILE A 111 -5.99 1.36 -1.54
C ILE A 111 -5.70 2.11 -0.24
N PHE A 112 -4.44 2.41 0.05
CA PHE A 112 -4.05 3.19 1.22
C PHE A 112 -4.74 4.57 1.25
N PHE A 113 -4.63 5.34 0.17
CA PHE A 113 -5.24 6.67 0.11
C PHE A 113 -6.76 6.63 0.11
N TRP A 114 -7.38 5.60 -0.48
CA TRP A 114 -8.82 5.40 -0.40
C TRP A 114 -9.30 5.15 1.03
N VAL A 115 -8.68 4.22 1.75
CA VAL A 115 -9.04 3.91 3.13
C VAL A 115 -8.78 5.12 4.04
N LEU A 116 -7.68 5.84 3.82
CA LEU A 116 -7.37 7.08 4.54
C LEU A 116 -8.40 8.17 4.29
N SER A 117 -8.82 8.37 3.03
CA SER A 117 -9.84 9.34 2.65
C SER A 117 -11.16 9.04 3.35
N LEU A 118 -11.62 7.78 3.33
CA LEU A 118 -12.86 7.36 4.00
C LEU A 118 -12.79 7.56 5.52
N TYR A 119 -11.65 7.24 6.13
CA TYR A 119 -11.43 7.45 7.55
C TYR A 119 -11.48 8.93 7.93
N LEU A 120 -10.75 9.78 7.21
CA LEU A 120 -10.74 11.22 7.46
C LEU A 120 -12.10 11.85 7.21
N PHE A 121 -12.77 11.46 6.13
CA PHE A 121 -14.12 11.95 5.81
C PHE A 121 -15.11 11.66 6.94
N LYS A 122 -15.17 10.41 7.40
CA LYS A 122 -16.07 10.01 8.49
C LYS A 122 -15.69 10.71 9.80
N LYS A 123 -14.39 10.76 10.14
CA LYS A 123 -13.90 11.41 11.36
C LYS A 123 -14.26 12.89 11.40
N ASN A 124 -14.19 13.60 10.27
CA ASN A 124 -14.55 15.02 10.20
C ASN A 124 -16.07 15.25 10.26
N ILE A 125 -16.89 14.34 9.73
CA ILE A 125 -18.35 14.41 9.87
C ILE A 125 -18.76 14.25 11.34
N ASP A 126 -18.15 13.31 12.06
CA ASP A 126 -18.51 13.02 13.45
C ASP A 126 -17.92 14.04 14.43
N ASN A 127 -16.82 14.73 14.06
CA ASN A 127 -16.25 15.85 14.80
C ASN A 127 -16.23 17.12 13.92
N PRO A 128 -17.32 17.89 13.87
CA PRO A 128 -17.40 19.11 13.06
C PRO A 128 -16.49 20.26 13.55
N THR A 129 -15.64 20.05 14.55
CA THR A 129 -14.72 21.02 15.13
C THR A 129 -13.45 21.15 14.30
N ASN A 130 -13.57 21.65 13.08
CA ASN A 130 -12.49 22.42 12.43
C ASN A 130 -13.07 23.34 11.35
N LYS A 131 -14.07 24.14 11.74
CA LYS A 131 -14.40 25.36 10.99
C LYS A 131 -13.44 26.44 11.47
N GLY A 132 -12.30 26.55 10.78
CA GLY A 132 -11.50 27.77 10.80
C GLY A 132 -12.25 28.90 10.12
#